data_AF-A0A3D3I6K6-F1
#
_entry.id   AF-A0A3D3I6K6-F1
#
_cell.length_a   1.000
_cell.length_b   1.000
_cell.length_c   1.000
_cell.angle_alpha   90.00
_cell.angle_beta   90.00
_cell.angle_gamma   90.00
#
_symmetry.space_group_name_H-M   'P 1'
#
loop_
_entity.id
_entity.type
_entity.pdbx_description
1 polymer ?
#
loop_
_entity_poly.entity_id
_entity_poly.type
_entity_poly.pdbx_seq_one_letter_code
_entity_poly.pdbx_strand_id
1 'polypeptide(L)'
;MKNLLYLVALTMVFSHCRPRAEESYITLFPGKPGVPSTINIEHEFLLGQVNAITLFQDSTGLVATEVEELMQHHFAEEEDFVLPPLGLLPLLASGTIPEQSKEVIQLTEKLKSQLAHMTLEHQMINALMVQLKKVAIQENHQEVIDFEKALHKHAITEEEVYFPAAILVGEYLKLKLYPLQSQS
;
A
#
# COMPACT_ATOMS: atom_id res chain seq x y z
N MET A 1 53.29 -51.55 4.26
CA MET A 1 53.23 -50.12 3.87
C MET A 1 51.83 -49.62 4.18
N LYS A 2 51.54 -49.27 5.44
CA LYS A 2 51.58 -47.92 6.01
C LYS A 2 50.85 -46.85 5.17
N ASN A 3 49.68 -46.48 5.71
CA ASN A 3 49.10 -45.14 5.81
C ASN A 3 48.55 -44.51 4.52
N LEU A 4 47.27 -44.13 4.54
CA LEU A 4 46.81 -42.75 4.78
C LEU A 4 45.27 -42.71 4.56
N LEU A 5 44.45 -42.82 5.62
CA LEU A 5 43.77 -41.68 6.25
C LEU A 5 43.04 -40.75 5.26
N TYR A 6 41.78 -41.07 4.96
CA TYR A 6 40.73 -40.05 4.71
C TYR A 6 39.37 -40.61 5.15
N LEU A 7 39.06 -40.42 6.43
CA LEU A 7 37.71 -40.56 6.96
C LEU A 7 37.01 -39.21 6.78
N VAL A 8 36.33 -38.99 5.65
CA VAL A 8 35.40 -37.87 5.52
C VAL A 8 34.10 -38.31 6.17
N ALA A 9 33.91 -37.93 7.42
CA ALA A 9 32.63 -38.00 8.10
C ALA A 9 31.67 -37.01 7.40
N LEU A 10 30.89 -37.52 6.45
CA LEU A 10 29.76 -36.81 5.87
C LEU A 10 28.63 -36.81 6.91
N THR A 11 28.70 -35.92 7.88
CA THR A 11 27.54 -35.56 8.69
C THR A 11 26.55 -34.88 7.76
N MET A 12 25.58 -35.65 7.25
CA MET A 12 24.34 -35.13 6.69
C MET A 12 23.71 -34.24 7.76
N VAL A 13 23.98 -32.94 7.69
CA VAL A 13 23.20 -31.93 8.37
C VAL A 13 21.80 -32.09 7.80
N PHE A 14 20.90 -32.66 8.58
CA PHE A 14 19.48 -32.53 8.37
C PHE A 14 19.21 -31.02 8.29
N SER A 15 19.17 -30.49 7.07
CA SER A 15 18.50 -29.23 6.78
C SER A 15 17.08 -29.43 7.25
N HIS A 16 16.85 -29.05 8.49
CA HIS A 16 15.54 -28.84 9.03
C HIS A 16 14.90 -27.87 8.06
N CYS A 17 13.96 -28.35 7.24
CA CYS A 17 12.88 -27.52 6.76
C CYS A 17 12.26 -26.90 8.00
N ARG A 18 12.77 -25.73 8.40
CA ARG A 18 12.03 -24.85 9.29
C ARG A 18 10.73 -24.58 8.54
N PRO A 19 9.55 -24.92 9.08
CA PRO A 19 8.37 -24.23 8.62
C PRO A 19 8.66 -22.75 8.82
N ARG A 20 8.49 -21.96 7.76
CA ARG A 20 8.46 -20.50 7.88
C ARG A 20 7.33 -20.23 8.87
N ALA A 21 7.69 -19.93 10.11
CA ALA A 21 6.73 -19.58 11.13
C ALA A 21 5.89 -18.43 10.58
N GLU A 22 4.58 -18.64 10.62
CA GLU A 22 3.56 -17.60 10.66
C GLU A 22 4.03 -16.45 11.54
N GLU A 23 4.17 -15.24 10.98
CA GLU A 23 4.05 -13.98 11.72
C GLU A 23 4.08 -12.81 10.73
N SER A 24 2.91 -12.48 10.20
CA SER A 24 2.54 -11.09 9.88
C SER A 24 1.02 -11.00 9.71
N TYR A 25 0.28 -11.53 10.68
CA TYR A 25 -1.03 -10.98 10.98
C TYR A 25 -0.71 -9.83 11.91
N ILE A 26 -0.55 -8.62 11.37
CA ILE A 26 -0.24 -7.44 12.17
C ILE A 26 -1.32 -7.31 13.25
N THR A 27 -1.00 -7.73 14.46
CA THR A 27 -1.73 -7.35 15.66
C THR A 27 -0.72 -6.90 16.69
N LEU A 28 -0.54 -5.59 16.78
CA LEU A 28 -0.70 -4.95 18.07
C LEU A 28 -1.29 -3.57 17.85
N PHE A 29 -2.58 -3.50 18.17
CA PHE A 29 -3.45 -2.40 17.82
C PHE A 29 -3.83 -1.58 19.05
N PRO A 30 -3.02 -0.57 19.44
CA PRO A 30 -3.58 0.56 20.15
C PRO A 30 -3.35 1.85 19.32
N GLY A 31 -4.35 2.24 18.53
CA GLY A 31 -4.35 3.48 17.73
C GLY A 31 -4.86 3.32 16.29
N LYS A 32 -3.95 3.17 15.30
CA LYS A 32 -4.20 3.20 13.83
C LYS A 32 -3.72 1.93 13.08
N PRO A 33 -4.57 1.16 12.33
CA PRO A 33 -4.19 -0.18 11.87
C PRO A 33 -3.08 -0.14 10.86
N GLY A 34 -2.32 -1.23 10.78
CA GLY A 34 -1.34 -1.36 9.72
C GLY A 34 -2.06 -1.36 8.39
N VAL A 35 -1.54 -0.61 7.42
CA VAL A 35 -1.94 -0.75 6.02
C VAL A 35 -1.67 -2.20 5.58
N PRO A 36 -2.58 -2.85 4.82
CA PRO A 36 -2.32 -4.18 4.28
C PRO A 36 -0.97 -4.22 3.56
N SER A 37 -0.12 -5.18 3.92
CA SER A 37 1.27 -5.26 3.42
C SER A 37 1.38 -5.31 1.90
N THR A 38 0.39 -5.88 1.21
CA THR A 38 0.36 -5.91 -0.26
C THR A 38 0.26 -4.52 -0.88
N ILE A 39 -0.40 -3.57 -0.21
CA ILE A 39 -0.53 -2.19 -0.67
C ILE A 39 0.77 -1.43 -0.40
N ASN A 40 1.39 -1.58 0.78
CA ASN A 40 2.71 -0.99 1.06
C ASN A 40 3.77 -1.45 0.05
N ILE A 41 3.77 -2.73 -0.32
CA ILE A 41 4.69 -3.26 -1.35
C ILE A 41 4.43 -2.61 -2.72
N GLU A 42 3.18 -2.32 -3.06
CA GLU A 42 2.84 -1.60 -4.30
C GLU A 42 3.31 -0.14 -4.24
N HIS A 43 3.11 0.56 -3.11
CA HIS A 43 3.62 1.93 -2.92
C HIS A 43 5.14 1.99 -3.05
N GLU A 44 5.86 1.12 -2.35
CA GLU A 44 7.33 1.01 -2.44
C GLU A 44 7.79 0.74 -3.87
N PHE A 45 7.07 -0.11 -4.60
CA PHE A 45 7.36 -0.41 -6.01
C PHE A 45 7.12 0.79 -6.93
N LEU A 46 6.01 1.50 -6.78
CA LEU A 46 5.69 2.69 -7.58
C LEU A 46 6.67 3.84 -7.30
N LEU A 47 6.98 4.09 -6.03
CA LEU A 47 8.00 5.08 -5.63
C LEU A 47 9.39 4.69 -6.15
N GLY A 48 9.76 3.41 -6.08
CA GLY A 48 11.03 2.93 -6.62
C GLY A 48 11.16 3.13 -8.13
N GLN A 49 10.07 2.96 -8.88
CA GLN A 49 10.06 3.21 -10.33
C GLN A 49 10.22 4.69 -10.66
N VAL A 50 9.44 5.58 -10.05
CA VAL A 50 9.57 7.01 -10.33
C VAL A 50 10.93 7.55 -9.89
N ASN A 51 11.45 7.09 -8.75
CA ASN A 51 12.79 7.44 -8.27
C ASN A 51 13.89 7.08 -9.29
N ALA A 52 13.78 5.94 -9.97
CA ALA A 52 14.73 5.58 -11.02
C ALA A 52 14.65 6.53 -12.23
N ILE A 53 13.44 7.01 -12.58
CA ILE A 53 13.21 7.95 -13.68
C ILE A 53 13.75 9.34 -13.33
N THR A 54 13.71 9.77 -12.06
CA THR A 54 14.26 11.08 -11.64
C THR A 54 15.77 11.21 -11.88
N LEU A 55 16.48 10.09 -12.05
CA LEU A 55 17.91 10.07 -12.34
C LEU A 55 18.26 10.48 -13.77
N PHE A 56 17.29 10.56 -14.68
CA PHE A 56 17.54 11.00 -16.05
C PHE A 56 18.00 12.47 -16.07
N GLN A 57 19.01 12.76 -16.89
CA GLN A 57 19.68 14.07 -16.93
C GLN A 57 19.04 15.03 -17.95
N ASP A 58 17.75 14.84 -18.23
CA ASP A 58 16.97 15.53 -19.25
C ASP A 58 15.59 15.96 -18.71
N SER A 59 14.68 16.36 -19.59
CA SER A 59 13.38 16.92 -19.18
C SER A 59 12.52 15.86 -18.48
N THR A 60 12.71 14.58 -18.80
CA THR A 60 12.00 13.47 -18.20
C THR A 60 12.33 13.35 -16.72
N GLY A 61 13.61 13.43 -16.34
CA GLY A 61 14.01 13.39 -14.93
C GLY A 61 13.49 14.58 -14.12
N LEU A 62 13.44 15.78 -14.73
CA LEU A 62 12.87 16.98 -14.10
C LEU A 62 11.38 16.81 -13.79
N VAL A 63 10.58 16.38 -14.78
CA VAL A 63 9.13 16.18 -14.56
C VAL A 63 8.87 15.00 -13.62
N ALA A 64 9.70 13.95 -13.68
CA ALA A 64 9.57 12.80 -12.79
C ALA A 64 9.81 13.19 -11.32
N THR A 65 10.68 14.18 -11.05
CA THR A 65 10.89 14.70 -9.70
C THR A 65 9.61 15.33 -9.15
N GLU A 66 8.90 16.13 -9.96
CA GLU A 66 7.60 16.71 -9.55
C GLU A 66 6.55 15.62 -9.28
N VAL A 67 6.54 14.56 -10.10
CA VAL A 67 5.66 13.39 -9.89
C VAL A 67 6.02 12.66 -8.59
N GLU A 68 7.30 12.39 -8.34
CA GLU A 68 7.78 11.71 -7.14
C GLU A 68 7.39 12.46 -5.87
N GLU A 69 7.60 13.78 -5.83
CA GLU A 69 7.24 14.61 -4.67
C GLU A 69 5.74 14.55 -4.36
N LEU A 70 4.89 14.64 -5.39
CA LEU A 70 3.44 14.56 -5.22
C LEU A 70 2.98 13.16 -4.79
N MET A 71 3.57 12.12 -5.35
CA MET A 71 3.29 10.73 -4.93
C MET A 71 3.71 10.47 -3.49
N GLN A 72 4.90 10.92 -3.07
CA GLN A 72 5.36 10.76 -1.69
C GLN A 72 4.41 11.43 -0.70
N HIS A 73 3.91 12.63 -1.04
CA HIS A 73 2.93 13.32 -0.22
C HIS A 73 1.62 12.53 -0.14
N HIS A 74 1.09 12.14 -1.29
CA HIS A 74 -0.18 11.43 -1.40
C HIS A 74 -0.16 10.09 -0.65
N PHE A 75 0.83 9.24 -0.90
CA PHE A 75 0.97 7.95 -0.21
C PHE A 75 1.15 8.10 1.30
N ALA A 76 1.81 9.16 1.76
CA ALA A 76 1.92 9.44 3.18
C ALA A 76 0.56 9.77 3.81
N GLU A 77 -0.31 10.51 3.12
CA GLU A 77 -1.69 10.74 3.58
C GLU A 77 -2.50 9.45 3.60
N GLU A 78 -2.32 8.62 2.58
CA GLU A 78 -3.03 7.36 2.46
C GLU A 78 -2.69 6.38 3.58
N GLU A 79 -1.40 6.21 3.83
CA GLU A 79 -0.87 5.40 4.94
C GLU A 79 -1.13 6.05 6.30
N ASP A 80 -1.35 7.37 6.34
CA ASP A 80 -1.71 8.05 7.57
C ASP A 80 -3.15 7.81 7.99
N PHE A 81 -4.12 7.84 7.09
CA PHE A 81 -5.52 7.77 7.51
C PHE A 81 -6.51 7.11 6.54
N VAL A 82 -6.12 6.85 5.29
CA VAL A 82 -7.03 6.33 4.26
C VAL A 82 -7.09 4.80 4.25
N LEU A 83 -5.93 4.17 4.10
CA LEU A 83 -5.75 2.72 3.94
C LEU A 83 -5.65 1.93 5.26
N PRO A 84 -5.23 2.50 6.41
CA PRO A 84 -5.21 1.81 7.71
C PRO A 84 -6.49 1.02 8.05
N PRO A 85 -7.72 1.53 7.85
CA PRO A 85 -8.94 0.77 8.13
C PRO A 85 -9.00 -0.61 7.44
N LEU A 86 -8.39 -0.76 6.25
CA LEU A 86 -8.36 -2.02 5.51
C LEU A 86 -7.58 -3.12 6.25
N GLY A 87 -6.65 -2.75 7.13
CA GLY A 87 -5.91 -3.68 7.98
C GLY A 87 -6.82 -4.48 8.92
N LEU A 88 -8.04 -4.01 9.20
CA LEU A 88 -9.00 -4.73 10.04
C LEU A 88 -9.80 -5.81 9.29
N LEU A 89 -9.76 -5.83 7.96
CA LEU A 89 -10.61 -6.73 7.16
C LEU A 89 -10.54 -8.21 7.60
N PRO A 90 -9.35 -8.81 7.88
CA PRO A 90 -9.30 -10.20 8.36
C PRO A 90 -10.00 -10.43 9.69
N LEU A 91 -9.84 -9.51 10.65
CA LEU A 91 -10.50 -9.60 11.97
C LEU A 91 -12.02 -9.46 11.83
N LEU A 92 -12.47 -8.47 11.07
CA LEU A 92 -13.91 -8.24 10.85
C LEU A 92 -14.56 -9.40 10.10
N ALA A 93 -13.87 -9.97 9.11
CA ALA A 93 -14.33 -11.16 8.40
C ALA A 93 -14.47 -12.39 9.32
N SER A 94 -13.67 -12.48 10.38
CA SER A 94 -13.79 -13.53 11.42
C SER A 94 -14.89 -13.25 12.46
N GLY A 95 -15.58 -12.10 12.37
CA GLY A 95 -16.58 -11.66 13.34
C GLY A 95 -15.99 -11.01 14.60
N THR A 96 -14.69 -10.73 14.62
CA THR A 96 -14.00 -10.10 15.76
C THR A 96 -14.07 -8.58 15.62
N ILE A 97 -14.59 -7.90 16.64
CA ILE A 97 -14.64 -6.43 16.71
C ILE A 97 -13.54 -5.95 17.67
N PRO A 98 -12.51 -5.23 17.18
CA PRO A 98 -11.44 -4.71 18.04
C PRO A 98 -11.94 -3.68 19.06
N GLU A 99 -11.31 -3.59 20.23
CA GLU A 99 -11.68 -2.60 21.25
C GLU A 99 -11.50 -1.16 20.75
N GLN A 100 -10.46 -0.90 19.95
CA GLN A 100 -10.11 0.41 19.37
C GLN A 100 -10.88 0.71 18.07
N SER A 101 -12.09 0.14 17.93
CA SER A 101 -12.92 0.37 16.75
C SER A 101 -13.40 1.82 16.62
N LYS A 102 -13.43 2.59 17.72
CA LYS A 102 -13.84 4.00 17.70
C LYS A 102 -12.82 4.88 16.98
N GLU A 103 -11.53 4.61 17.17
CA GLU A 103 -10.42 5.29 16.51
C GLU A 103 -10.47 5.02 15.00
N VAL A 104 -10.76 3.79 14.60
CA VAL A 104 -10.93 3.46 13.17
C VAL A 104 -12.15 4.15 12.56
N ILE A 105 -13.26 4.25 13.29
CA ILE A 105 -14.41 5.05 12.85
C ILE A 105 -13.99 6.50 12.58
N GLN A 106 -13.18 7.11 13.44
CA GLN A 106 -12.68 8.49 13.23
C GLN A 106 -11.82 8.61 11.97
N LEU A 107 -10.94 7.65 11.69
CA LEU A 107 -10.14 7.62 10.46
C LEU A 107 -11.05 7.56 9.22
N THR A 108 -12.06 6.70 9.23
CA THR A 108 -12.99 6.56 8.09
C THR A 108 -13.87 7.79 7.89
N GLU A 109 -14.25 8.50 8.97
CA GLU A 109 -14.96 9.78 8.85
C GLU A 109 -14.04 10.88 8.29
N LYS A 110 -12.76 10.91 8.71
CA LYS A 110 -11.75 11.79 8.10
C LYS A 110 -11.65 11.51 6.60
N LEU A 111 -11.47 10.25 6.20
CA LEU A 111 -11.46 9.85 4.78
C LEU A 111 -12.70 10.35 4.03
N LYS A 112 -13.91 10.11 4.54
CA LYS A 112 -15.15 10.60 3.89
C LYS A 112 -15.14 12.11 3.70
N SER A 113 -14.66 12.86 4.69
CA SER A 113 -14.57 14.33 4.60
C SER A 113 -13.48 14.81 3.64
N GLN A 114 -12.45 13.99 3.41
CA GLN A 114 -11.30 14.29 2.56
C GLN A 114 -11.39 13.66 1.17
N LEU A 115 -12.45 12.92 0.84
CA LEU A 115 -12.53 12.16 -0.41
C LEU A 115 -12.37 13.05 -1.65
N ALA A 116 -12.96 14.25 -1.63
CA ALA A 116 -12.80 15.22 -2.70
C ALA A 116 -11.35 15.73 -2.84
N HIS A 117 -10.62 15.86 -1.72
CA HIS A 117 -9.19 16.21 -1.72
C HIS A 117 -8.36 15.09 -2.33
N MET A 118 -8.54 13.83 -1.89
CA MET A 118 -7.83 12.67 -2.45
C MET A 118 -8.04 12.55 -3.97
N THR A 119 -9.27 12.74 -4.46
CA THR A 119 -9.56 12.73 -5.91
C THR A 119 -8.93 13.91 -6.65
N LEU A 120 -8.81 15.09 -6.03
CA LEU A 120 -8.10 16.22 -6.64
C LEU A 120 -6.61 15.94 -6.77
N GLU A 121 -5.99 15.28 -5.78
CA GLU A 121 -4.60 14.87 -5.86
C GLU A 121 -4.37 13.84 -6.98
N HIS A 122 -5.25 12.84 -7.12
CA HIS A 122 -5.23 11.93 -8.28
C HIS A 122 -5.29 12.67 -9.62
N GLN A 123 -6.10 13.73 -9.72
CA GLN A 123 -6.17 14.54 -10.95
C GLN A 123 -4.87 15.31 -11.21
N MET A 124 -4.23 15.83 -10.16
CA MET A 124 -2.95 16.52 -10.27
C MET A 124 -1.82 15.56 -10.67
N ILE A 125 -1.76 14.38 -10.04
CA ILE A 125 -0.81 13.31 -10.40
C ILE A 125 -1.03 12.91 -11.87
N ASN A 126 -2.27 12.65 -12.28
CA ASN A 126 -2.57 12.28 -13.67
C ASN A 126 -2.16 13.37 -14.68
N ALA A 127 -2.36 14.65 -14.34
CA ALA A 127 -1.93 15.75 -15.20
C ALA A 127 -0.40 15.78 -15.37
N LEU A 128 0.35 15.61 -14.29
CA LEU A 128 1.83 15.51 -14.34
C LEU A 128 2.28 14.25 -15.09
N MET A 129 1.59 13.12 -14.93
CA MET A 129 1.89 11.89 -15.66
C MET A 129 1.71 12.02 -17.18
N VAL A 130 0.69 12.77 -17.62
CA VAL A 130 0.51 13.11 -19.05
C VAL A 130 1.70 13.93 -19.56
N GLN A 131 2.20 14.88 -18.76
CA GLN A 131 3.39 15.65 -19.10
C GLN A 131 4.65 14.78 -19.12
N LEU A 132 4.85 13.93 -18.11
CA LEU A 132 5.98 13.02 -17.99
C LEU A 132 6.07 12.10 -19.21
N LYS A 133 4.95 11.48 -19.58
CA LYS A 133 4.85 10.62 -20.77
C LYS A 133 5.21 11.36 -22.04
N LYS A 134 4.78 12.62 -22.18
CA LYS A 134 5.08 13.45 -23.37
C LYS A 134 6.58 13.70 -23.51
N VAL A 135 7.26 14.10 -22.44
CA VAL A 135 8.72 14.36 -22.49
C VAL A 135 9.51 13.07 -22.66
N ALA A 136 9.09 11.99 -22.00
CA ALA A 136 9.71 10.68 -22.13
C ALA A 136 9.69 10.13 -23.56
N ILE A 137 8.58 10.30 -24.29
CA ILE A 137 8.49 9.92 -25.70
C ILE A 137 9.47 10.73 -26.57
N GLN A 138 9.65 12.02 -26.27
CA GLN A 138 10.57 12.89 -27.02
C GLN A 138 12.04 12.51 -26.76
N GLU A 139 12.33 12.02 -25.56
CA GLU A 139 13.68 11.68 -25.10
C GLU A 139 14.00 10.18 -25.22
N ASN A 140 13.06 9.37 -25.74
CA ASN A 140 13.14 7.92 -25.98
C ASN A 140 13.18 7.04 -24.72
N HIS A 141 12.54 7.47 -23.64
CA HIS A 141 12.41 6.71 -22.38
C HIS A 141 11.10 5.92 -22.35
N GLN A 142 11.09 4.77 -23.03
CA GLN A 142 9.89 3.95 -23.19
C GLN A 142 9.41 3.31 -21.86
N GLU A 143 10.32 3.12 -20.89
CA GLU A 143 10.05 2.60 -19.55
C GLU A 143 9.01 3.42 -18.78
N VAL A 144 8.91 4.72 -19.06
CA VAL A 144 7.94 5.63 -18.44
C VAL A 144 6.49 5.22 -18.77
N ILE A 145 6.27 4.57 -19.91
CA ILE A 145 4.92 4.16 -20.33
C ILE A 145 4.38 3.01 -19.49
N ASP A 146 5.23 2.12 -19.01
CA ASP A 146 4.78 1.01 -18.16
C ASP A 146 4.58 1.49 -16.71
N PHE A 147 5.41 2.43 -16.24
CA PHE A 147 5.16 3.13 -14.98
C PHE A 147 3.82 3.88 -14.99
N GLU A 148 3.50 4.62 -16.08
CA GLU A 148 2.22 5.34 -16.20
C GLU A 148 1.01 4.43 -16.10
N LYS A 149 1.03 3.29 -16.80
CA LYS A 149 -0.05 2.30 -16.70
C LYS A 149 -0.20 1.73 -15.29
N ALA A 150 0.92 1.46 -14.62
CA ALA A 150 0.92 0.92 -13.27
C ALA A 150 0.32 1.92 -12.27
N LEU A 151 0.75 3.18 -12.32
CA LEU A 151 0.24 4.22 -11.42
C LEU A 151 -1.23 4.54 -11.69
N HIS A 152 -1.65 4.60 -12.96
CA HIS A 152 -3.05 4.81 -13.32
C HIS A 152 -3.96 3.68 -12.80
N LYS A 153 -3.51 2.43 -12.92
CA LYS A 153 -4.23 1.28 -12.40
C LYS A 153 -4.38 1.34 -10.88
N HIS A 154 -3.32 1.76 -10.18
CA HIS A 154 -3.33 1.92 -8.72
C HIS A 154 -4.39 2.94 -8.28
N ALA A 155 -4.38 4.16 -8.85
CA ALA A 155 -5.37 5.19 -8.54
C ALA A 155 -6.83 4.76 -8.81
N ILE A 156 -7.08 4.03 -9.90
CA ILE A 156 -8.42 3.46 -10.17
C ILE A 156 -8.80 2.41 -9.11
N THR A 157 -7.85 1.55 -8.73
CA THR A 157 -8.11 0.53 -7.71
C THR A 157 -8.45 1.17 -6.37
N GLU A 158 -7.84 2.30 -6.05
CA GLU A 158 -8.15 3.07 -4.86
C GLU A 158 -9.57 3.62 -4.86
N GLU A 159 -9.95 4.32 -5.92
CA GLU A 159 -11.27 4.93 -6.03
C GLU A 159 -12.39 3.87 -6.13
N GLU A 160 -12.16 2.77 -6.85
CA GLU A 160 -13.16 1.73 -7.05
C GLU A 160 -13.26 0.74 -5.90
N VAL A 161 -12.15 0.49 -5.19
CA VAL A 161 -12.05 -0.60 -4.20
C VAL A 161 -11.59 -0.10 -2.84
N TYR A 162 -10.41 0.51 -2.74
CA TYR A 162 -9.79 0.74 -1.42
C TYR A 162 -10.52 1.80 -0.61
N PHE A 163 -10.81 2.97 -1.18
CA PHE A 163 -11.51 4.03 -0.45
C PHE A 163 -12.94 3.61 -0.07
N PRO A 164 -13.76 3.04 -0.98
CA PRO A 164 -15.08 2.53 -0.61
C PRO A 164 -15.01 1.43 0.46
N ALA A 165 -14.05 0.49 0.37
CA ALA A 165 -13.90 -0.57 1.36
C ALA A 165 -13.50 -0.03 2.74
N ALA A 166 -12.59 0.95 2.80
CA ALA A 166 -12.19 1.60 4.04
C ALA A 166 -13.39 2.31 4.69
N ILE A 167 -14.20 3.01 3.89
CA ILE A 167 -15.45 3.63 4.36
C ILE A 167 -16.43 2.57 4.89
N LEU A 168 -16.61 1.45 4.18
CA LEU A 168 -17.49 0.37 4.59
C LEU A 168 -17.05 -0.28 5.91
N VAL A 169 -15.75 -0.39 6.17
CA VAL A 169 -15.22 -0.83 7.47
C VAL A 169 -15.75 0.06 8.59
N GLY A 170 -15.68 1.39 8.42
CA GLY A 170 -16.19 2.35 9.40
C GLY A 170 -17.69 2.23 9.63
N GLU A 171 -18.48 2.14 8.55
CA GLU A 171 -19.94 1.98 8.65
C GLU A 171 -20.33 0.64 9.31
N TYR A 172 -19.62 -0.44 8.99
CA TYR A 172 -19.83 -1.74 9.64
C TYR A 172 -19.54 -1.67 11.14
N LEU A 173 -18.44 -1.04 11.55
CA LEU A 173 -18.10 -0.86 12.97
C LEU A 173 -19.17 -0.05 13.71
N LYS A 174 -19.69 1.03 13.11
CA LYS A 174 -20.81 1.80 13.71
C LYS A 174 -22.04 0.94 13.92
N LEU A 175 -22.42 0.12 12.92
CA LEU A 175 -23.58 -0.77 13.03
C LEU A 175 -23.41 -1.80 14.16
N LYS A 176 -22.18 -2.28 14.40
CA LYS A 176 -21.89 -3.25 15.47
C LYS A 176 -21.83 -2.61 16.85
N LEU A 177 -21.29 -1.40 16.98
CA LEU A 177 -21.14 -0.71 18.26
C LEU A 177 -22.36 0.09 18.69
N TYR A 178 -23.14 0.58 17.73
CA TYR A 178 -24.35 1.36 17.93
C TYR A 178 -25.50 0.76 17.12
N PRO A 179 -26.01 -0.42 17.50
CA PRO A 179 -27.12 -1.04 16.81
C PRO A 179 -28.29 -0.07 16.74
N LEU A 180 -28.90 0.08 15.57
CA LEU A 180 -30.14 0.85 15.43
C LEU A 180 -31.14 0.29 16.45
N GLN A 181 -31.57 1.13 17.39
CA GLN A 181 -32.66 0.74 18.29
C GLN A 181 -33.86 0.46 17.39
N SER A 182 -34.28 -0.81 17.36
CA SER A 182 -35.52 -1.20 16.70
C SER A 182 -36.64 -0.37 17.34
N GLN A 183 -37.24 0.52 16.56
CA GLN A 183 -38.49 1.17 16.96
C GLN A 183 -39.52 0.04 17.10
N SER A 184 -39.78 -0.34 18.34
CA SER A 184 -40.88 -1.23 18.73
C SER A 184 -42.21 -0.52 18.59
#